data_AF-A0A0D0E9Y9-F1
#
_entry.id   AF-A0A0D0E9Y9-F1
#
_cell.length_a   1.000
_cell.length_b   1.000
_cell.length_c   1.000
_cell.angle_alpha   90.00
_cell.angle_beta   90.00
_cell.angle_gamma   90.00
#
_symmetry.space_group_name_H-M   'P 1'
#
loop_
_entity.id
_entity.type
_entity.pdbx_description
1 polymer ?
#
loop_
_entity_poly.entity_id
_entity_poly.type
_entity_poly.pdbx_seq_one_letter_code
_entity_poly.pdbx_strand_id
1 'polypeptide(L)' 'NHMPTFTGVENYHAWQTDMKYTLGAEDLWCLISTGTDPPDPLDFMSIKPLP' A
#
# COMPACT_ATOMS: atom_id res chain seq x y z
N ASN A 1 -11.65 -6.64 -14.08
CA ASN A 1 -10.72 -6.00 -13.13
C ASN A 1 -11.26 -4.61 -12.83
N HIS A 2 -11.97 -4.48 -11.71
CA HIS A 2 -12.56 -3.21 -11.28
C HIS A 2 -12.16 -3.02 -9.82
N MET A 3 -11.33 -2.02 -9.54
CA MET A 3 -11.01 -1.68 -8.16
C MET A 3 -12.27 -1.24 -7.44
N PRO A 4 -12.56 -1.75 -6.23
CA PRO A 4 -13.74 -1.35 -5.49
C PRO A 4 -13.67 0.13 -5.13
N THR A 5 -14.77 0.85 -5.38
CA THR A 5 -14.88 2.28 -5.12
C THR A 5 -15.21 2.53 -3.65
N PHE A 6 -14.45 3.41 -3.00
CA PHE A 6 -14.73 3.81 -1.63
C PHE A 6 -15.83 4.89 -1.64
N THR A 7 -17.04 4.54 -1.17
CA THR A 7 -18.19 5.44 -1.22
C THR A 7 -18.47 6.18 0.10
N GLY A 8 -17.85 5.76 1.20
CA GLY A 8 -18.11 6.32 2.53
C GLY A 8 -17.57 5.45 3.66
N VAL A 9 -17.40 6.04 4.85
CA VAL A 9 -16.85 5.38 6.04
C VAL A 9 -17.75 4.28 6.57
N GLU A 10 -19.06 4.40 6.36
CA GLU A 10 -20.07 3.39 6.66
C GLU A 10 -19.83 2.06 5.93
N ASN A 11 -19.18 2.12 4.76
CA ASN A 11 -18.86 0.96 3.93
C ASN A 11 -17.37 0.57 4.00
N TYR A 12 -16.61 1.13 4.93
CA TYR A 12 -15.16 0.93 5.03
C TYR A 12 -14.77 -0.55 5.15
N HIS A 13 -15.44 -1.30 6.03
CA HIS A 13 -15.11 -2.71 6.24
C HIS A 13 -15.41 -3.58 5.01
N ALA A 14 -16.49 -3.28 4.29
CA ALA A 14 -16.83 -3.97 3.04
C ALA A 14 -15.79 -3.63 1.95
N TRP A 15 -15.51 -2.35 1.74
CA TRP A 15 -14.51 -1.88 0.78
C TRP A 15 -13.10 -2.44 1.07
N GLN A 16 -12.68 -2.46 2.34
CA GLN A 16 -11.38 -3.01 2.73
C GLN A 16 -11.29 -4.50 2.41
N THR A 17 -12.37 -5.24 2.61
CA THR A 17 -12.44 -6.68 2.30
C THR A 17 -12.36 -6.89 0.79
N ASP A 18 -13.12 -6.13 0.00
CA ASP A 18 -13.10 -6.22 -1.45
C ASP A 18 -11.73 -5.82 -2.04
N MET A 19 -11.07 -4.83 -1.45
CA MET A 19 -9.69 -4.44 -1.81
C MET A 19 -8.72 -5.60 -1.60
N LYS A 20 -8.80 -6.28 -0.45
CA LYS A 20 -7.95 -7.45 -0.16
C LYS A 20 -8.16 -8.56 -1.19
N TYR A 21 -9.40 -8.87 -1.54
CA TYR A 21 -9.70 -9.88 -2.56
C TYR A 21 -9.22 -9.48 -3.95
N THR A 22 -9.43 -8.23 -4.34
CA THR A 22 -9.00 -7.73 -5.65
C THR A 22 -7.48 -7.78 -5.79
N LEU A 23 -6.76 -7.32 -4.76
CA LEU A 23 -5.30 -7.35 -4.74
C LEU A 23 -4.73 -8.78 -4.65
N GLY A 24 -5.41 -9.68 -3.94
CA GLY A 24 -5.04 -11.10 -3.88
C GLY A 24 -5.24 -11.82 -5.21
N ALA A 25 -6.31 -11.49 -5.94
CA ALA A 25 -6.59 -12.06 -7.27
C ALA A 25 -5.58 -11.58 -8.34
N GLU A 26 -5.01 -10.38 -8.17
CA GLU A 26 -4.01 -9.81 -9.08
C GLU A 26 -2.56 -10.10 -8.63
N ASP A 27 -2.34 -10.93 -7.59
CA ASP A 27 -1.03 -11.22 -6.95
C ASP A 27 -0.29 -9.96 -6.43
N LEU A 28 -0.99 -8.82 -6.37
CA LEU A 28 -0.49 -7.54 -5.88
C LEU A 28 -0.54 -7.42 -4.35
N TRP A 29 -1.22 -8.36 -3.68
CA TRP A 29 -1.32 -8.37 -2.23
C TRP A 29 0.04 -8.49 -1.55
N CYS A 30 0.96 -9.30 -2.11
CA CYS A 30 2.32 -9.42 -1.58
C CYS A 30 3.00 -8.05 -1.53
N LEU A 31 2.99 -7.31 -2.65
CA LEU A 31 3.61 -5.99 -2.79
C LEU A 31 3.12 -4.97 -1.75
N ILE A 32 1.82 -4.95 -1.46
CA ILE A 32 1.21 -4.00 -0.51
C ILE A 32 1.38 -4.48 0.94
N SER A 33 1.27 -5.78 1.18
CA SER A 33 1.42 -6.37 2.53
C SER A 33 2.88 -6.37 3.02
N THR A 34 3.84 -6.45 2.11
CA THR A 34 5.27 -6.26 2.38
C THR A 34 5.69 -4.80 2.22
N GLY A 35 4.74 -3.86 2.21
CA GLY A 35 4.99 -2.43 2.20
C GLY A 35 5.77 -2.00 3.45
N THR A 36 7.06 -2.30 3.46
CA THR A 36 8.09 -1.38 3.95
C THR A 36 7.80 -0.07 3.22
N ASP A 37 7.61 1.02 3.94
CA ASP A 37 7.58 2.34 3.32
C ASP A 37 8.72 2.39 2.29
N PRO A 38 8.45 2.79 1.03
CA PRO A 38 9.54 2.97 0.09
C PRO A 38 10.53 3.89 0.77
N PRO A 39 11.82 3.49 0.89
CA PRO A 39 12.79 4.28 1.64
C PRO A 39 12.74 5.69 1.11
N ASP A 40 12.50 6.65 2.00
CA ASP A 40 12.37 8.05 1.64
C ASP A 40 13.60 8.41 0.80
N PRO A 41 13.45 8.93 -0.42
CA PRO A 41 14.59 9.39 -1.21
C PRO A 41 15.49 10.36 -0.44
N LEU A 42 14.96 11.05 0.58
CA LEU A 42 15.70 11.91 1.49
C LEU A 42 16.54 11.15 2.54
N ASP A 43 16.16 9.92 2.90
CA ASP A 43 16.93 9.08 3.83
C ASP A 43 18.27 8.64 3.22
N PHE A 44 18.34 8.48 1.88
CA PHE A 44 19.59 8.24 1.16
C PHE A 44 20.49 9.47 1.04
N MET A 45 19.93 10.67 1.17
CA MET A 45 20.68 11.92 1.09
C MET A 45 21.34 12.30 2.41
N SER A 46 20.98 11.66 3.52
CA SER A 46 21.61 11.86 4.83
C SER A 46 22.88 11.00 5.01
N ILE A 47 23.76 11.01 4.01
CA ILE A 47 25.13 10.54 4.20
C ILE A 47 25.86 11.67 4.97
N LYS A 48 25.93 11.56 6.30
CA LYS A 48 26.80 12.46 7.08
C LYS A 48 28.21 12.36 6.48
N PRO A 49 28.87 13.48 6.13
CA PRO A 49 30.27 13.41 5.75
C PRO A 49 31.05 12.82 6.93
N LEU A 50 31.80 11.75 6.67
CA LEU A 50 32.72 11.16 7.63
C LEU A 50 33.77 12.24 8.00
N PRO A 51 34.15 12.39 9.28
CA PRO A 51 35.17 13.36 9.70
C PRO A 51 36.52 13.18 9.02
#